data_AF-A0AAP8MWF4-F1
#
_entry.id   AF-A0AAP8MWF4-F1
#
_cell.length_a   1.000
_cell.length_b   1.000
_cell.length_c   1.000
_cell.angle_alpha   90.00
_cell.angle_beta   90.00
_cell.angle_gamma   90.00
#
_symmetry.space_group_name_H-M   'P 1'
#
loop_
_entity.id
_entity.type
_entity.pdbx_description
1 polymer ?
#
loop_
_entity_poly.entity_id
_entity_poly.type
_entity_poly.pdbx_seq_one_letter_code
_entity_poly.pdbx_strand_id
1 'polypeptide(L)'
;MIIVTGTLLQADNTPRANAHIEFIAKENLGDALVNSVARTRTDDNGYYRMELLAGLYDVYCQLNPRSDVELLGEGLVSNELEGEASLRDILYFTTPISNPELVELRETMAEIRILHTDIKDTQTDIHTRHDDITTRHDDIAFRQDQINALYLAMQGIQSDITTRQLDVTNRQTNVTNMETNVISIQTDVTAKQADITSRQDDVTTRHDDVIARQSVIEDLNDNVDTKHADVVGRHSDIEDKYLEVHSKHDDVGYMKTEVESMRDNVEVMQDVTEGYMDTTEAYADLALNNAIKISQGI
;
A
#
# COMPACT_ATOMS: atom_id res chain seq x y z
N MET A 1 -45.42 -10.58 -118.19
CA MET A 1 -44.27 -11.24 -118.87
C MET A 1 -43.15 -10.22 -118.93
N ILE A 2 -41.97 -10.56 -118.43
CA ILE A 2 -40.79 -9.68 -118.40
C ILE A 2 -39.75 -10.19 -119.38
N ILE A 3 -38.89 -9.30 -119.87
CA ILE A 3 -37.74 -9.69 -120.67
C ILE A 3 -36.52 -9.70 -119.75
N VAL A 4 -35.99 -10.90 -119.45
CA VAL A 4 -34.72 -11.03 -118.74
C VAL A 4 -33.59 -10.97 -119.74
N THR A 5 -32.76 -9.95 -119.61
CA THR A 5 -31.67 -9.66 -120.54
C THR A 5 -30.39 -9.24 -119.84
N GLY A 6 -29.27 -9.37 -120.52
CA GLY A 6 -27.97 -8.96 -120.03
C GLY A 6 -26.84 -9.61 -120.80
N THR A 7 -25.62 -9.33 -120.39
CA THR A 7 -24.42 -10.00 -120.91
C THR A 7 -23.89 -10.92 -119.82
N LEU A 8 -23.81 -12.21 -120.12
CA LEU A 8 -23.16 -13.15 -119.23
C LEU A 8 -21.65 -13.01 -119.40
N LEU A 9 -20.96 -12.70 -118.31
CA LEU A 9 -19.51 -12.53 -118.28
C LEU A 9 -18.86 -13.71 -117.56
N GLN A 10 -17.65 -14.05 -117.99
CA GLN A 10 -16.76 -14.94 -117.26
C GLN A 10 -16.11 -14.20 -116.08
N ALA A 11 -15.42 -14.93 -115.20
CA ALA A 11 -14.75 -14.34 -114.04
C ALA A 11 -13.67 -13.29 -114.41
N ASP A 12 -13.15 -13.33 -115.64
CA ASP A 12 -12.20 -12.35 -116.19
C ASP A 12 -12.89 -11.18 -116.93
N ASN A 13 -14.21 -11.04 -116.81
CA ASN A 13 -15.07 -10.06 -117.48
C ASN A 13 -15.15 -10.18 -119.01
N THR A 14 -14.72 -11.29 -119.62
CA THR A 14 -14.95 -11.54 -121.05
C THR A 14 -16.35 -12.10 -121.31
N PRO A 15 -16.99 -11.82 -122.46
CA PRO A 15 -18.33 -12.33 -122.73
C PRO A 15 -18.36 -13.85 -122.93
N ARG A 16 -19.33 -14.49 -122.30
CA ARG A 16 -19.50 -15.94 -122.34
C ARG A 16 -20.36 -16.33 -123.53
N ALA A 17 -19.75 -16.62 -124.68
CA ALA A 17 -20.45 -17.07 -125.87
C ALA A 17 -21.05 -18.48 -125.75
N ASN A 18 -22.23 -18.69 -126.36
CA ASN A 18 -22.91 -19.98 -126.48
C ASN A 18 -23.22 -20.73 -125.17
N ALA A 19 -23.27 -20.04 -124.02
CA ALA A 19 -23.58 -20.63 -122.72
C ALA A 19 -25.08 -20.84 -122.54
N HIS A 20 -25.42 -21.96 -121.89
CA HIS A 20 -26.80 -22.27 -121.51
C HIS A 20 -27.20 -21.60 -120.21
N ILE A 21 -28.39 -21.00 -120.22
CA ILE A 21 -29.04 -20.49 -119.02
C ILE A 21 -30.42 -21.17 -118.94
N GLU A 22 -30.67 -21.81 -117.81
CA GLU A 22 -31.93 -22.52 -117.53
C GLU A 22 -32.63 -21.89 -116.34
N PHE A 23 -33.92 -21.67 -116.50
CA PHE A 23 -34.79 -21.19 -115.44
C PHE A 23 -35.83 -22.27 -115.20
N ILE A 24 -35.78 -22.87 -114.02
CA ILE A 24 -36.72 -23.92 -113.63
C ILE A 24 -37.74 -23.28 -112.69
N ALA A 25 -38.99 -23.18 -113.14
CA ALA A 25 -40.06 -22.59 -112.33
C ALA A 25 -40.32 -23.46 -111.10
N LYS A 26 -40.07 -22.93 -109.90
CA LYS A 26 -40.38 -23.60 -108.63
C LYS A 26 -41.80 -23.31 -108.18
N GLU A 27 -42.23 -22.07 -108.33
CA GLU A 27 -43.57 -21.63 -107.90
C GLU A 27 -44.19 -20.73 -108.97
N ASN A 28 -45.48 -20.95 -109.22
CA ASN A 28 -46.25 -20.14 -110.16
C ASN A 28 -46.86 -18.93 -109.43
N LEU A 29 -46.64 -17.71 -109.95
CA LEU A 29 -47.31 -16.48 -109.48
C LEU A 29 -48.41 -16.00 -110.44
N GLY A 30 -48.98 -16.90 -111.26
CA GLY A 30 -50.19 -16.69 -112.05
C GLY A 30 -50.16 -17.38 -113.42
N ASP A 31 -49.01 -17.38 -114.11
CA ASP A 31 -48.95 -17.72 -115.54
C ASP A 31 -47.88 -18.78 -115.94
N ALA A 32 -46.91 -19.13 -115.07
CA ALA A 32 -45.84 -20.10 -115.38
C ALA A 32 -46.17 -21.53 -114.91
N LEU A 33 -45.89 -22.56 -115.69
CA LEU A 33 -46.08 -23.95 -115.24
C LEU A 33 -44.95 -24.36 -114.27
N VAL A 34 -45.28 -24.83 -113.06
CA VAL A 34 -44.29 -25.33 -112.09
C VAL A 34 -43.50 -26.51 -112.70
N ASN A 35 -42.19 -26.54 -112.46
CA ASN A 35 -41.17 -27.41 -113.05
C ASN A 35 -41.00 -27.27 -114.57
N SER A 36 -41.62 -26.27 -115.21
CA SER A 36 -41.28 -25.94 -116.59
C SER A 36 -39.88 -25.32 -116.65
N VAL A 37 -39.18 -25.61 -117.74
CA VAL A 37 -37.82 -25.13 -117.97
C VAL A 37 -37.84 -24.17 -119.15
N ALA A 38 -37.51 -22.92 -118.89
CA ALA A 38 -37.22 -21.95 -119.93
C ALA A 38 -35.71 -21.94 -120.18
N ARG A 39 -35.30 -22.15 -121.43
CA ARG A 39 -33.89 -22.20 -121.82
C ARG A 39 -33.58 -21.12 -122.83
N THR A 40 -32.46 -20.44 -122.60
CA THR A 40 -31.85 -19.55 -123.60
C THR A 40 -30.37 -19.88 -123.73
N ARG A 41 -29.79 -19.46 -124.86
CA ARG A 41 -28.35 -19.57 -125.10
C ARG A 41 -27.81 -18.18 -125.44
N THR A 42 -26.68 -17.84 -124.86
CA THR A 42 -26.02 -16.56 -125.17
C THR A 42 -25.51 -16.54 -126.61
N ASP A 43 -25.52 -15.36 -127.25
CA ASP A 43 -24.92 -15.16 -128.57
C ASP A 43 -23.37 -15.11 -128.50
N ASP A 44 -22.71 -14.83 -129.63
CA ASP A 44 -21.24 -14.74 -129.70
C ASP A 44 -20.65 -13.62 -128.82
N ASN A 45 -21.46 -12.63 -128.43
CA ASN A 45 -21.11 -11.54 -127.53
C ASN A 45 -21.58 -11.78 -126.09
N GLY A 46 -21.99 -13.01 -125.74
CA GLY A 46 -22.46 -13.36 -124.40
C GLY A 46 -23.83 -12.77 -124.02
N TYR A 47 -24.52 -12.15 -124.97
CA TYR A 47 -25.83 -11.54 -124.72
C TYR A 47 -26.91 -12.61 -124.65
N TYR A 48 -27.75 -12.53 -123.63
CA TYR A 48 -28.95 -13.34 -123.52
C TYR A 48 -30.20 -12.46 -123.48
N ARG A 49 -31.28 -13.00 -124.03
CA ARG A 49 -32.63 -12.43 -123.94
C ARG A 49 -33.61 -13.58 -123.80
N MET A 50 -34.52 -13.48 -122.84
CA MET A 50 -35.59 -14.44 -122.67
C MET A 50 -36.81 -13.80 -122.05
N GLU A 51 -37.99 -14.23 -122.49
CA GLU A 51 -39.26 -13.81 -121.91
C GLU A 51 -39.66 -14.79 -120.81
N LEU A 52 -39.86 -14.28 -119.59
CA LEU A 52 -40.29 -15.06 -118.44
C LEU A 52 -41.62 -14.53 -117.90
N LEU A 53 -42.44 -15.47 -117.42
CA LEU A 53 -43.67 -15.17 -116.71
C LEU A 53 -43.37 -14.99 -115.22
N ALA A 54 -44.27 -14.34 -114.47
CA ALA A 54 -44.05 -14.15 -113.04
C ALA A 54 -44.03 -15.49 -112.29
N GLY A 55 -43.06 -15.63 -111.40
CA GLY A 55 -42.80 -16.88 -110.67
C GLY A 55 -41.48 -16.84 -109.92
N LEU A 56 -41.27 -17.85 -109.08
CA LEU A 56 -39.97 -18.13 -108.45
C LEU A 56 -39.23 -19.18 -109.30
N TYR A 57 -37.97 -18.95 -109.59
CA TYR A 57 -37.16 -19.80 -110.46
C TYR A 57 -35.86 -20.21 -109.77
N ASP A 58 -35.50 -21.49 -109.87
CA ASP A 58 -34.09 -21.86 -109.73
C ASP A 58 -33.38 -21.48 -111.03
N VAL A 59 -32.36 -20.64 -110.91
CA VAL A 59 -31.59 -20.17 -112.06
C VAL A 59 -30.29 -20.95 -112.15
N TYR A 60 -30.09 -21.66 -113.24
CA TYR A 60 -28.86 -22.38 -113.55
C TYR A 60 -28.16 -21.74 -114.74
N CYS A 61 -26.83 -21.72 -114.71
CA CYS A 61 -26.03 -21.14 -115.78
C CYS A 61 -24.76 -21.93 -116.05
N GLN A 62 -24.41 -22.08 -117.31
CA GLN A 62 -23.17 -22.72 -117.74
C GLN A 62 -22.00 -21.72 -117.66
N LEU A 63 -21.38 -21.64 -116.49
CA LEU A 63 -20.25 -20.75 -116.24
C LEU A 63 -18.96 -21.23 -116.94
N ASN A 64 -18.82 -22.53 -117.22
CA ASN A 64 -17.63 -23.14 -117.84
C ASN A 64 -17.98 -23.92 -119.13
N PRO A 65 -17.26 -23.74 -120.27
CA PRO A 65 -17.57 -24.42 -121.54
C PRO A 65 -17.46 -25.95 -121.51
N ARG A 66 -16.83 -26.51 -120.47
CA ARG A 66 -16.67 -27.96 -120.31
C ARG A 66 -17.58 -28.56 -119.24
N SER A 67 -18.39 -27.75 -118.56
CA SER A 67 -19.34 -28.20 -117.54
C SER A 67 -20.78 -28.16 -118.06
N ASP A 68 -21.68 -28.86 -117.36
CA ASP A 68 -23.11 -28.60 -117.44
C ASP A 68 -23.45 -27.26 -116.74
N VAL A 69 -24.75 -26.96 -116.61
CA VAL A 69 -25.25 -25.76 -115.91
C VAL A 69 -25.12 -25.91 -114.39
N GLU A 70 -24.74 -24.84 -113.68
CA GLU A 70 -24.61 -24.80 -112.22
C GLU A 70 -25.67 -23.88 -111.59
N LEU A 71 -26.17 -24.20 -110.39
CA LEU A 71 -27.16 -23.38 -109.69
C LEU A 71 -26.53 -22.04 -109.28
N LEU A 72 -27.07 -20.93 -109.77
CA LEU A 72 -26.68 -19.58 -109.37
C LEU A 72 -27.40 -19.12 -108.11
N GLY A 73 -28.64 -19.58 -107.90
CA GLY A 73 -29.48 -19.20 -106.78
C GLY A 73 -30.95 -19.15 -107.16
N GLU A 74 -31.78 -18.71 -106.21
CA GLU A 74 -33.21 -18.52 -106.43
C GLU A 74 -33.47 -17.10 -106.96
N GLY A 75 -34.18 -17.04 -108.10
CA GLY A 75 -34.54 -15.81 -108.80
C GLY A 75 -36.04 -15.54 -108.72
N LEU A 76 -36.45 -14.36 -108.24
CA LEU A 76 -37.85 -13.96 -108.16
C LEU A 76 -38.22 -13.04 -109.32
N VAL A 77 -39.20 -13.44 -110.13
CA VAL A 77 -39.84 -12.59 -111.13
C VAL A 77 -41.22 -12.19 -110.61
N SER A 78 -41.38 -10.97 -110.11
CA SER A 78 -42.66 -10.46 -109.63
C SER A 78 -43.49 -9.81 -110.76
N ASN A 79 -44.81 -9.68 -110.55
CA ASN A 79 -45.70 -8.94 -111.46
C ASN A 79 -45.43 -7.43 -111.48
N GLU A 80 -44.60 -6.93 -110.56
CA GLU A 80 -44.24 -5.51 -110.44
C GLU A 80 -43.02 -5.15 -111.31
N LEU A 81 -42.31 -6.15 -111.84
CA LEU A 81 -41.24 -5.94 -112.82
C LEU A 81 -41.88 -5.69 -114.20
N GLU A 82 -41.86 -4.45 -114.68
CA GLU A 82 -42.30 -4.09 -116.04
C GLU A 82 -41.10 -3.81 -116.96
N GLY A 83 -41.09 -4.37 -118.17
CA GLY A 83 -40.04 -4.13 -119.17
C GLY A 83 -38.89 -5.14 -119.15
N GLU A 84 -37.64 -4.66 -119.05
CA GLU A 84 -36.40 -5.45 -119.10
C GLU A 84 -35.70 -5.50 -117.72
N ALA A 85 -35.27 -6.70 -117.28
CA ALA A 85 -34.53 -6.90 -116.01
C ALA A 85 -33.30 -7.81 -116.21
N SER A 86 -32.29 -7.72 -115.34
CA SER A 86 -31.11 -8.58 -115.39
C SER A 86 -31.16 -9.76 -114.41
N LEU A 87 -30.27 -10.74 -114.57
CA LEU A 87 -30.12 -11.84 -113.62
C LEU A 87 -29.78 -11.35 -112.20
N ARG A 88 -29.05 -10.24 -112.07
CA ARG A 88 -28.69 -9.68 -110.75
C ARG A 88 -29.89 -9.07 -110.04
N ASP A 89 -30.87 -8.58 -110.80
CA ASP A 89 -32.05 -7.92 -110.23
C ASP A 89 -33.04 -8.93 -109.65
N ILE A 90 -32.99 -10.18 -110.12
CA ILE A 90 -33.90 -11.23 -109.68
C ILE A 90 -33.29 -12.17 -108.63
N LEU A 91 -31.96 -12.30 -108.53
CA LEU A 91 -31.27 -13.24 -107.61
C LEU A 91 -31.09 -12.69 -106.18
N TYR A 92 -31.45 -13.46 -105.15
CA TYR A 92 -31.21 -13.14 -103.74
C TYR A 92 -29.93 -13.78 -103.16
N PHE A 93 -29.08 -13.01 -102.48
CA PHE A 93 -27.94 -13.49 -101.66
C PHE A 93 -28.18 -13.14 -100.17
N THR A 94 -28.32 -14.10 -99.24
CA THR A 94 -28.75 -13.84 -97.83
C THR A 94 -27.62 -13.91 -96.76
N THR A 95 -27.81 -13.23 -95.61
CA THR A 95 -26.89 -13.15 -94.44
C THR A 95 -27.08 -14.27 -93.39
N PRO A 96 -26.11 -14.58 -92.48
CA PRO A 96 -26.11 -15.81 -91.65
C PRO A 96 -27.00 -15.77 -90.37
N ILE A 97 -27.51 -16.94 -89.95
CA ILE A 97 -28.34 -17.21 -88.75
C ILE A 97 -27.46 -17.63 -87.54
N SER A 98 -27.76 -17.17 -86.31
CA SER A 98 -27.04 -17.54 -85.06
C SER A 98 -27.55 -18.85 -84.42
N ASN A 99 -26.64 -19.75 -84.01
CA ASN A 99 -26.93 -21.04 -83.36
C ASN A 99 -27.40 -20.87 -81.88
N PRO A 100 -28.56 -21.44 -81.46
CA PRO A 100 -29.07 -21.40 -80.08
C PRO A 100 -28.08 -21.90 -79.00
N GLU A 101 -27.27 -22.93 -79.27
CA GLU A 101 -26.29 -23.46 -78.31
C GLU A 101 -25.22 -22.42 -77.92
N LEU A 102 -24.90 -21.49 -78.82
CA LEU A 102 -23.96 -20.41 -78.56
C LEU A 102 -24.55 -19.30 -77.67
N VAL A 103 -25.87 -19.23 -77.54
CA VAL A 103 -26.56 -18.28 -76.66
C VAL A 103 -26.53 -18.81 -75.22
N GLU A 104 -26.91 -20.06 -74.99
CA GLU A 104 -26.84 -20.70 -73.65
C GLU A 104 -25.41 -20.69 -73.09
N LEU A 105 -24.41 -20.93 -73.94
CA LEU A 105 -23.00 -20.85 -73.53
C LEU A 105 -22.60 -19.43 -73.07
N ARG A 106 -23.13 -18.38 -73.71
CA ARG A 106 -22.83 -16.99 -73.32
C ARG A 106 -23.46 -16.64 -71.97
N GLU A 107 -24.67 -17.10 -71.73
CA GLU A 107 -25.38 -16.87 -70.46
C GLU A 107 -24.69 -17.59 -69.31
N THR A 108 -24.35 -18.87 -69.47
CA THR A 108 -23.56 -19.61 -68.48
C THR A 108 -22.18 -18.98 -68.23
N MET A 109 -21.49 -18.50 -69.26
CA MET A 109 -20.23 -17.75 -69.08
C MET A 109 -20.43 -16.44 -68.30
N ALA A 110 -21.59 -15.78 -68.41
CA ALA A 110 -21.89 -14.57 -67.65
C ALA A 110 -22.15 -14.91 -66.16
N GLU A 111 -22.93 -15.96 -65.89
CA GLU A 111 -23.16 -16.45 -64.52
C GLU A 111 -21.86 -16.86 -63.83
N ILE A 112 -20.98 -17.59 -64.53
CA ILE A 112 -19.66 -17.97 -64.02
C ILE A 112 -18.83 -16.74 -63.63
N ARG A 113 -18.88 -15.65 -64.41
CA ARG A 113 -18.16 -14.40 -64.09
C ARG A 113 -18.70 -13.73 -62.82
N ILE A 114 -20.02 -13.72 -62.64
CA ILE A 114 -20.65 -13.17 -61.44
C ILE A 114 -20.24 -14.00 -60.23
N LEU A 115 -20.37 -15.32 -60.32
CA LEU A 115 -19.98 -16.23 -59.24
C LEU A 115 -18.49 -16.10 -58.90
N HIS A 116 -17.63 -15.92 -59.90
CA HIS A 116 -16.20 -15.69 -59.67
C HIS A 116 -15.94 -14.37 -58.91
N THR A 117 -16.75 -13.35 -59.15
CA THR A 117 -16.67 -12.07 -58.43
C THR A 117 -17.13 -12.25 -56.99
N ASP A 118 -18.27 -12.89 -56.76
CA ASP A 118 -18.80 -13.15 -55.41
C ASP A 118 -17.84 -14.00 -54.55
N ILE A 119 -17.19 -14.99 -55.16
CA ILE A 119 -16.16 -15.81 -54.49
C ILE A 119 -14.98 -14.94 -54.05
N LYS A 120 -14.53 -14.02 -54.90
CA LYS A 120 -13.41 -13.12 -54.61
C LYS A 120 -13.75 -12.14 -53.48
N ASP A 121 -14.97 -11.61 -53.48
CA ASP A 121 -15.45 -10.72 -52.43
C ASP A 121 -15.55 -11.49 -51.10
N THR A 122 -16.11 -12.70 -51.12
CA THR A 122 -16.16 -13.59 -49.95
C THR A 122 -14.77 -13.92 -49.41
N GLN A 123 -13.77 -14.15 -50.29
CA GLN A 123 -12.38 -14.37 -49.87
C GLN A 123 -11.80 -13.16 -49.15
N THR A 124 -12.12 -11.95 -49.61
CA THR A 124 -11.67 -10.70 -48.99
C THR A 124 -12.30 -10.52 -47.60
N ASP A 125 -13.59 -10.82 -47.47
CA ASP A 125 -14.29 -10.80 -46.18
C ASP A 125 -13.73 -11.83 -45.20
N ILE A 126 -13.41 -13.04 -45.68
CA ILE A 126 -12.78 -14.08 -44.86
C ILE A 126 -11.42 -13.62 -44.35
N HIS A 127 -10.58 -13.04 -45.22
CA HIS A 127 -9.27 -12.52 -44.81
C HIS A 127 -9.41 -11.40 -43.76
N THR A 128 -10.32 -10.46 -43.98
CA THR A 128 -10.58 -9.36 -43.01
C THR A 128 -11.01 -9.93 -41.66
N ARG A 129 -11.94 -10.89 -41.65
CA ARG A 129 -12.37 -11.54 -40.40
C ARG A 129 -11.25 -12.34 -39.74
N HIS A 130 -10.34 -12.91 -40.51
CA HIS A 130 -9.18 -13.63 -39.97
C HIS A 130 -8.22 -12.67 -39.24
N ASP A 131 -7.98 -11.50 -39.81
CA ASP A 131 -7.14 -10.46 -39.19
C ASP A 131 -7.80 -9.92 -37.90
N ASP A 132 -9.12 -9.70 -37.91
CA ASP A 132 -9.89 -9.31 -36.73
C ASP A 132 -9.81 -10.36 -35.62
N ILE A 133 -9.93 -11.65 -35.97
CA ILE A 133 -9.82 -12.76 -35.01
C ILE A 133 -8.41 -12.80 -34.40
N THR A 134 -7.38 -12.60 -35.21
CA THR A 134 -5.99 -12.57 -34.75
C THR A 134 -5.76 -11.41 -33.78
N THR A 135 -6.22 -10.22 -34.13
CA THR A 135 -6.15 -9.03 -33.26
C THR A 135 -6.86 -9.25 -31.92
N ARG A 136 -8.06 -9.85 -31.96
CA ARG A 136 -8.81 -10.18 -30.75
C ARG A 136 -8.12 -11.24 -29.91
N HIS A 137 -7.40 -12.17 -30.53
CA HIS A 137 -6.64 -13.18 -29.82
C HIS A 137 -5.49 -12.55 -29.02
N ASP A 138 -4.76 -11.62 -29.65
CA ASP A 138 -3.67 -10.87 -28.99
C ASP A 138 -4.20 -10.02 -27.83
N ASP A 139 -5.33 -9.33 -28.02
CA ASP A 139 -6.01 -8.55 -26.96
C ASP A 139 -6.41 -9.43 -25.76
N ILE A 140 -6.89 -10.64 -26.03
CA ILE A 140 -7.26 -11.60 -24.97
C ILE A 140 -6.01 -12.04 -24.21
N ALA A 141 -4.92 -12.38 -24.91
CA ALA A 141 -3.66 -12.77 -24.28
C ALA A 141 -3.11 -11.64 -23.39
N PHE A 142 -3.11 -10.41 -23.90
CA PHE A 142 -2.66 -9.24 -23.14
C PHE A 142 -3.50 -9.01 -21.87
N ARG A 143 -4.84 -9.11 -21.98
CA ARG A 143 -5.72 -8.98 -20.81
C ARG A 143 -5.51 -10.10 -19.79
N GLN A 144 -5.20 -11.31 -20.25
CA GLN A 144 -4.89 -12.43 -19.37
C GLN A 144 -3.63 -12.15 -18.54
N ASP A 145 -2.60 -11.57 -19.15
CA ASP A 145 -1.37 -11.17 -18.44
C ASP A 145 -1.65 -10.07 -17.41
N GLN A 146 -2.46 -9.07 -17.76
CA GLN A 146 -2.88 -8.03 -16.82
C GLN A 146 -3.67 -8.59 -15.62
N ILE A 147 -4.59 -9.53 -15.86
CA ILE A 147 -5.34 -10.20 -14.81
C ILE A 147 -4.40 -10.97 -13.87
N ASN A 148 -3.44 -11.70 -14.43
CA ASN A 148 -2.45 -12.46 -13.65
C ASN A 148 -1.59 -11.52 -12.79
N ALA A 149 -1.15 -10.38 -13.34
CA ALA A 149 -0.38 -9.38 -12.60
C ALA A 149 -1.19 -8.77 -11.43
N LEU A 150 -2.46 -8.43 -11.66
CA LEU A 150 -3.36 -7.93 -10.63
C LEU A 150 -3.60 -8.98 -9.53
N TYR A 151 -3.76 -10.24 -9.90
CA TYR A 151 -3.93 -11.34 -8.95
C TYR A 151 -2.73 -11.49 -8.02
N LEU A 152 -1.50 -11.44 -8.55
CA LEU A 152 -0.27 -11.48 -7.76
C LEU A 152 -0.13 -10.26 -6.84
N ALA A 153 -0.47 -9.06 -7.34
CA ALA A 153 -0.46 -7.85 -6.54
C ALA A 153 -1.46 -7.93 -5.37
N MET A 154 -2.67 -8.46 -5.61
CA MET A 154 -3.66 -8.70 -4.55
C MET A 154 -3.16 -9.69 -3.49
N GLN A 155 -2.49 -10.77 -3.89
CA GLN A 155 -1.88 -11.70 -2.93
C GLN A 155 -0.81 -11.02 -2.08
N GLY A 156 0.03 -10.16 -2.68
CA GLY A 156 1.02 -9.37 -1.96
C GLY A 156 0.39 -8.44 -0.92
N ILE A 157 -0.64 -7.68 -1.32
CA ILE A 157 -1.40 -6.80 -0.42
C ILE A 157 -2.03 -7.60 0.73
N GLN A 158 -2.58 -8.78 0.46
CA GLN A 158 -3.18 -9.63 1.50
C GLN A 158 -2.15 -10.10 2.54
N SER A 159 -0.94 -10.43 2.09
CA SER A 159 0.18 -10.80 2.98
C SER A 159 0.62 -9.62 3.85
N ASP A 160 0.73 -8.42 3.25
CA ASP A 160 1.09 -7.19 3.97
C ASP A 160 0.04 -6.81 5.02
N ILE A 161 -1.25 -6.93 4.68
CA ILE A 161 -2.35 -6.69 5.63
C ILE A 161 -2.25 -7.64 6.81
N THR A 162 -2.02 -8.93 6.55
CA THR A 162 -1.89 -9.96 7.60
C THR A 162 -0.71 -9.65 8.53
N THR A 163 0.43 -9.26 7.97
CA THR A 163 1.61 -8.87 8.74
C THR A 163 1.35 -7.65 9.61
N ARG A 164 0.74 -6.60 9.04
CA ARG A 164 0.39 -5.38 9.78
C ARG A 164 -0.63 -5.64 10.89
N GLN A 165 -1.56 -6.57 10.67
CA GLN A 165 -2.53 -6.95 11.70
C GLN A 165 -1.83 -7.57 12.91
N LEU A 166 -0.85 -8.46 12.68
CA LEU A 166 -0.04 -9.07 13.74
C LEU A 166 0.76 -8.01 14.50
N ASP A 167 1.39 -7.06 13.79
CA ASP A 167 2.13 -5.96 14.40
C ASP A 167 1.24 -5.08 15.28
N VAL A 168 0.02 -4.77 14.84
CA VAL A 168 -0.96 -4.01 15.62
C VAL A 168 -1.33 -4.76 16.90
N THR A 169 -1.60 -6.06 16.81
CA THR A 169 -1.90 -6.89 17.98
C THR A 169 -0.73 -6.91 18.98
N ASN A 170 0.50 -7.09 18.50
CA ASN A 170 1.70 -7.08 19.36
C ASN A 170 1.90 -5.73 20.05
N ARG A 171 1.70 -4.63 19.32
CA ARG A 171 1.78 -3.28 19.88
C ARG A 171 0.71 -3.05 20.94
N GLN A 172 -0.51 -3.54 20.72
CA GLN A 172 -1.59 -3.45 21.70
C GLN A 172 -1.22 -4.18 23.01
N THR A 173 -0.68 -5.39 22.92
CA THR A 173 -0.19 -6.13 24.09
C THR A 173 0.90 -5.37 24.83
N ASN A 174 1.86 -4.78 24.12
CA ASN A 174 2.92 -3.98 24.74
C ASN A 174 2.37 -2.75 25.48
N VAL A 175 1.40 -2.05 24.91
CA VAL A 175 0.74 -0.91 25.56
C VAL A 175 0.07 -1.34 26.86
N THR A 176 -0.71 -2.43 26.84
CA THR A 176 -1.37 -2.94 28.06
C THR A 176 -0.37 -3.35 29.14
N ASN A 177 0.77 -3.94 28.77
CA ASN A 177 1.84 -4.26 29.72
C ASN A 177 2.46 -2.99 30.32
N MET A 178 2.69 -1.96 29.50
CA MET A 178 3.21 -0.67 29.97
C MET A 178 2.23 0.02 30.92
N GLU A 179 0.92 0.01 30.63
CA GLU A 179 -0.11 0.55 31.52
C GLU A 179 -0.10 -0.15 32.88
N THR A 180 0.03 -1.48 32.89
CA THR A 180 0.13 -2.28 34.12
C THR A 180 1.37 -1.89 34.94
N ASN A 181 2.52 -1.73 34.29
CA ASN A 181 3.75 -1.32 34.95
C ASN A 181 3.65 0.09 35.55
N VAL A 182 3.02 1.03 34.83
CA VAL A 182 2.79 2.39 35.32
C VAL A 182 1.92 2.38 36.57
N ILE A 183 0.84 1.58 36.59
CA ILE A 183 -0.01 1.42 37.77
C ILE A 183 0.80 0.87 38.96
N SER A 184 1.62 -0.15 38.74
CA SER A 184 2.48 -0.71 39.80
C SER A 184 3.44 0.32 40.38
N ILE A 185 4.11 1.10 39.51
CA ILE A 185 5.03 2.16 39.94
C ILE A 185 4.28 3.23 40.73
N GLN A 186 3.07 3.61 40.30
CA GLN A 186 2.24 4.58 41.01
C GLN A 186 1.94 4.09 42.45
N THR A 187 1.58 2.82 42.61
CA THR A 187 1.35 2.21 43.93
C THR A 187 2.60 2.24 44.80
N ASP A 188 3.76 1.87 44.26
CA ASP A 188 5.03 1.87 44.99
C ASP A 188 5.43 3.29 45.44
N VAL A 189 5.24 4.29 44.58
CA VAL A 189 5.51 5.69 44.89
C VAL A 189 4.60 6.17 46.02
N THR A 190 3.31 5.85 45.99
CA THR A 190 2.38 6.20 47.07
C THR A 190 2.78 5.55 48.40
N ALA A 191 3.17 4.27 48.39
CA ALA A 191 3.63 3.58 49.59
C ALA A 191 4.90 4.23 50.17
N LYS A 192 5.90 4.51 49.31
CA LYS A 192 7.12 5.21 49.74
C LYS A 192 6.86 6.61 50.28
N GLN A 193 5.89 7.33 49.74
CA GLN A 193 5.52 8.64 50.25
C GLN A 193 4.94 8.55 51.67
N ALA A 194 4.10 7.53 51.94
CA ALA A 194 3.58 7.29 53.28
C ALA A 194 4.71 6.92 54.28
N ASP A 195 5.64 6.06 53.87
CA ASP A 195 6.80 5.70 54.69
C ASP A 195 7.67 6.93 55.04
N ILE A 196 7.89 7.82 54.07
CA ILE A 196 8.64 9.07 54.29
C ILE A 196 7.93 9.94 55.32
N THR A 197 6.62 10.12 55.20
CA THR A 197 5.84 10.91 56.16
C THR A 197 5.91 10.31 57.56
N SER A 198 5.73 8.99 57.71
CA SER A 198 5.87 8.32 59.00
C SER A 198 7.25 8.53 59.62
N ARG A 199 8.32 8.46 58.82
CA ARG A 199 9.69 8.70 59.32
C ARG A 199 9.93 10.16 59.70
N GLN A 200 9.26 11.11 59.06
CA GLN A 200 9.33 12.53 59.45
C GLN A 200 8.67 12.76 60.82
N ASP A 201 7.54 12.10 61.08
CA ASP A 201 6.86 12.16 62.38
C ASP A 201 7.72 11.54 63.49
N ASP A 202 8.37 10.39 63.21
CA ASP A 202 9.31 9.76 64.15
C ASP A 202 10.50 10.67 64.48
N VAL A 203 11.06 11.34 63.46
CA VAL A 203 12.18 12.27 63.65
C VAL A 203 11.76 13.46 64.50
N THR A 204 10.58 14.02 64.25
CA THR A 204 10.01 15.12 65.04
C THR A 204 9.83 14.72 66.50
N THR A 205 9.22 13.55 66.72
CA THR A 205 9.02 12.99 68.07
C THR A 205 10.35 12.82 68.81
N ARG A 206 11.35 12.24 68.15
CA ARG A 206 12.68 12.05 68.76
C ARG A 206 13.40 13.36 69.03
N HIS A 207 13.18 14.37 68.21
CA HIS A 207 13.74 15.71 68.42
C HIS A 207 13.15 16.34 69.68
N ASP A 208 11.82 16.25 69.87
CA ASP A 208 11.15 16.76 71.06
C ASP A 208 11.59 16.03 72.33
N ASP A 209 11.76 14.70 72.27
CA ASP A 209 12.35 13.90 73.36
C ASP A 209 13.77 14.38 73.74
N VAL A 210 14.59 14.73 72.75
CA VAL A 210 15.94 15.26 72.99
C VAL A 210 15.88 16.61 73.69
N ILE A 211 15.01 17.52 73.25
CA ILE A 211 14.80 18.82 73.91
C ILE A 211 14.35 18.63 75.35
N ALA A 212 13.37 17.75 75.59
CA ALA A 212 12.86 17.48 76.94
C ALA A 212 13.97 16.94 77.86
N ARG A 213 14.79 16.00 77.36
CA ARG A 213 15.94 15.49 78.12
C ARG A 213 16.98 16.55 78.40
N GLN A 214 17.21 17.47 77.47
CA GLN A 214 18.15 18.56 77.66
C GLN A 214 17.70 19.51 78.78
N SER A 215 16.40 19.85 78.83
CA SER A 215 15.83 20.62 79.94
C SER A 215 15.99 19.91 81.29
N VAL A 216 15.76 18.60 81.35
CA VAL A 216 15.99 17.82 82.59
C VAL A 216 17.46 17.84 83.03
N ILE A 217 18.40 17.83 82.08
CA ILE A 217 19.84 17.93 82.39
C ILE A 217 20.18 19.31 82.94
N GLU A 218 19.60 20.38 82.39
CA GLU A 218 19.77 21.75 82.89
C GLU A 218 19.26 21.85 84.35
N ASP A 219 18.04 21.36 84.63
CA ASP A 219 17.49 21.34 85.99
C ASP A 219 18.37 20.54 86.97
N LEU A 220 18.93 19.41 86.52
CA LEU A 220 19.83 18.59 87.34
C LEU A 220 21.14 19.33 87.65
N ASN A 221 21.69 20.06 86.69
CA ASN A 221 22.89 20.86 86.89
C ASN A 221 22.64 21.98 87.91
N ASP A 222 21.53 22.71 87.79
CA ASP A 222 21.16 23.76 88.76
C ASP A 222 21.01 23.21 90.19
N ASN A 223 20.44 22.01 90.31
CA ASN A 223 20.35 21.30 91.60
C ASN A 223 21.72 20.89 92.15
N VAL A 224 22.64 20.46 91.28
CA VAL A 224 24.02 20.12 91.66
C VAL A 224 24.76 21.36 92.15
N ASP A 225 24.63 22.48 91.44
CA ASP A 225 25.26 23.76 91.81
C ASP A 225 24.73 24.28 93.15
N THR A 226 23.42 24.19 93.37
CA THR A 226 22.79 24.55 94.66
C THR A 226 23.34 23.69 95.80
N LYS A 227 23.38 22.35 95.62
CA LYS A 227 23.94 21.44 96.63
C LYS A 227 25.43 21.69 96.87
N HIS A 228 26.18 22.06 95.83
CA HIS A 228 27.58 22.40 95.95
C HIS A 228 27.76 23.65 96.83
N ALA A 229 26.97 24.70 96.59
CA ALA A 229 26.96 25.90 97.40
C ALA A 229 26.61 25.60 98.88
N ASP A 230 25.60 24.76 99.14
CA ASP A 230 25.25 24.32 100.49
C ASP A 230 26.41 23.60 101.19
N VAL A 231 27.12 22.72 100.47
CA VAL A 231 28.30 22.01 100.99
C VAL A 231 29.42 22.99 101.33
N VAL A 232 29.69 23.97 100.47
CA VAL A 232 30.69 25.02 100.72
C VAL A 232 30.31 25.85 101.95
N GLY A 233 29.04 26.27 102.08
CA GLY A 233 28.56 27.00 103.25
C GLY A 233 28.74 26.22 104.54
N ARG A 234 28.33 24.94 104.55
CA ARG A 234 28.53 24.05 105.71
C ARG A 234 30.01 23.82 106.04
N HIS A 235 30.89 23.85 105.04
CA HIS A 235 32.33 23.74 105.27
C HIS A 235 32.86 24.97 106.01
N SER A 236 32.43 26.18 105.61
CA SER A 236 32.75 27.43 106.31
C SER A 236 32.24 27.41 107.76
N ASP A 237 30.98 26.99 107.99
CA ASP A 237 30.42 26.89 109.34
C ASP A 237 31.23 25.93 110.24
N ILE A 238 31.76 24.84 109.66
CA ILE A 238 32.62 23.89 110.38
C ILE A 238 33.97 24.53 110.72
N GLU A 239 34.57 25.29 109.81
CA GLU A 239 35.83 26.01 110.03
C GLU A 239 35.69 27.07 111.13
N ASP A 240 34.60 27.85 111.11
CA ASP A 240 34.30 28.83 112.16
C ASP A 240 34.14 28.17 113.54
N LYS A 241 33.39 27.05 113.60
CA LYS A 241 33.25 26.28 114.84
C LYS A 241 34.58 25.68 115.31
N TYR A 242 35.43 25.25 114.40
CA TYR A 242 36.76 24.75 114.73
C TYR A 242 37.61 25.84 115.39
N LEU A 243 37.61 27.05 114.84
CA LEU A 243 38.29 28.21 115.43
C LEU A 243 37.72 28.59 116.80
N GLU A 244 36.39 28.59 116.96
CA GLU A 244 35.75 28.86 118.25
C GLU A 244 36.15 27.83 119.31
N VAL A 245 36.14 26.54 118.97
CA VAL A 245 36.59 25.46 119.86
C VAL A 245 38.08 25.61 120.21
N HIS A 246 38.93 26.00 119.25
CA HIS A 246 40.35 26.22 119.49
C HIS A 246 40.59 27.39 120.46
N SER A 247 39.89 28.52 120.26
CA SER A 247 39.93 29.66 121.19
C SER A 247 39.50 29.26 122.60
N LYS A 248 38.39 28.52 122.74
CA LYS A 248 37.94 28.01 124.04
C LYS A 248 38.94 27.04 124.67
N HIS A 249 39.62 26.25 123.85
CA HIS A 249 40.68 25.35 124.33
C HIS A 249 41.86 26.15 124.90
N ASP A 250 42.26 27.24 124.23
CA ASP A 250 43.30 28.15 124.74
C ASP A 250 42.87 28.83 126.05
N ASP A 251 41.64 29.32 126.14
CA ASP A 251 41.06 29.88 127.37
C ASP A 251 41.13 28.89 128.53
N VAL A 252 40.75 27.63 128.30
CA VAL A 252 40.87 26.55 129.31
C VAL A 252 42.34 26.31 129.69
N GLY A 253 43.27 26.41 128.74
CA GLY A 253 44.71 26.35 129.01
C GLY A 253 45.21 27.47 129.92
N TYR A 254 44.76 28.71 129.68
CA TYR A 254 45.07 29.85 130.57
C TYR A 254 44.48 29.67 131.95
N MET A 255 43.19 29.31 132.05
CA MET A 255 42.52 29.05 133.32
C MET A 255 43.22 27.93 134.12
N LYS A 256 43.68 26.88 133.44
CA LYS A 256 44.44 25.79 134.09
C LYS A 256 45.72 26.32 134.73
N THR A 257 46.47 27.16 134.03
CA THR A 257 47.71 27.77 134.52
C THR A 257 47.45 28.70 135.71
N GLU A 258 46.35 29.48 135.67
CA GLU A 258 45.93 30.35 136.77
C GLU A 258 45.54 29.55 138.03
N VAL A 259 44.79 28.46 137.86
CA VAL A 259 44.42 27.54 138.96
C VAL A 259 45.67 26.87 139.56
N GLU A 260 46.64 26.46 138.74
CA GLU A 260 47.92 25.91 139.21
C GLU A 260 48.67 26.95 140.07
N SER A 261 48.76 28.20 139.62
CA SER A 261 49.35 29.30 140.42
C SER A 261 48.61 29.57 141.73
N MET A 262 47.27 29.57 141.71
CA MET A 262 46.47 29.68 142.94
C MET A 262 46.72 28.52 143.89
N ARG A 263 46.85 27.29 143.37
CA ARG A 263 47.18 26.11 144.16
C ARG A 263 48.53 26.28 144.86
N ASP A 264 49.56 26.70 144.12
CA ASP A 264 50.89 26.94 144.66
C ASP A 264 50.88 28.04 145.74
N ASN A 265 50.12 29.12 145.52
CA ASN A 265 49.91 30.17 146.54
C ASN A 265 49.23 29.62 147.81
N VAL A 266 48.24 28.74 147.67
CA VAL A 266 47.59 28.08 148.82
C VAL A 266 48.56 27.18 149.57
N GLU A 267 49.42 26.44 148.86
CA GLU A 267 50.47 25.61 149.45
C GLU A 267 51.46 26.46 150.28
N VAL A 268 51.92 27.59 149.73
CA VAL A 268 52.75 28.55 150.49
C VAL A 268 52.03 29.09 151.73
N MET A 269 50.73 29.41 151.63
CA MET A 269 49.96 29.87 152.80
C MET A 269 49.78 28.79 153.87
N GLN A 270 49.63 27.53 153.46
CA GLN A 270 49.59 26.39 154.39
C GLN A 270 50.92 26.27 155.14
N ASP A 271 52.05 26.32 154.43
CA ASP A 271 53.41 26.32 155.02
C ASP A 271 53.60 27.46 156.03
N VAL A 272 53.18 28.68 155.67
CA VAL A 272 53.23 29.84 156.57
C VAL A 272 52.35 29.63 157.80
N THR A 273 51.15 29.06 157.63
CA THR A 273 50.21 28.78 158.72
C THR A 273 50.76 27.73 159.68
N GLU A 274 51.35 26.66 159.15
CA GLU A 274 52.03 25.62 159.93
C GLU A 274 53.21 26.21 160.73
N GLY A 275 54.03 27.06 160.10
CA GLY A 275 55.09 27.79 160.81
C GLY A 275 54.55 28.73 161.93
N TYR A 276 53.41 29.37 161.73
CA TYR A 276 52.74 30.13 162.80
C TYR A 276 52.21 29.23 163.93
N MET A 277 51.71 28.03 163.63
CA MET A 277 51.29 27.06 164.63
C MET A 277 52.48 26.56 165.45
N ASP A 278 53.58 26.16 164.80
CA ASP A 278 54.82 25.71 165.45
C ASP A 278 55.39 26.78 166.39
N THR A 279 55.43 28.04 165.93
CA THR A 279 55.90 29.15 166.77
C THR A 279 54.96 29.42 167.95
N THR A 280 53.64 29.31 167.74
CA THR A 280 52.64 29.45 168.81
C THR A 280 52.77 28.33 169.85
N GLU A 281 52.99 27.09 169.41
CA GLU A 281 53.25 25.93 170.27
C GLU A 281 54.56 26.12 171.04
N ALA A 282 55.63 26.56 170.37
CA ALA A 282 56.90 26.89 171.02
C ALA A 282 56.74 28.00 172.09
N TYR A 283 55.94 29.04 171.83
CA TYR A 283 55.63 30.08 172.83
C TYR A 283 54.80 29.53 173.99
N ALA A 284 53.82 28.65 173.73
CA ALA A 284 53.02 28.01 174.77
C ALA A 284 53.87 27.10 175.66
N ASP A 285 54.78 26.31 175.07
CA ASP A 285 55.77 25.52 175.79
C ASP A 285 56.70 26.39 176.64
N LEU A 286 57.20 27.51 176.10
CA LEU A 286 58.04 28.46 176.83
C LEU A 286 57.30 29.08 178.03
N ALA A 287 56.04 29.45 177.84
CA ALA A 287 55.18 29.97 178.89
C ALA A 287 54.90 28.92 179.98
N LEU A 288 54.63 27.67 179.60
CA LEU A 288 54.44 26.55 180.52
C LEU A 288 55.73 26.26 181.30
N ASN A 289 56.89 26.24 180.64
CA ASN A 289 58.20 26.01 181.27
C ASN A 289 58.54 27.12 182.27
N ASN A 290 58.24 28.38 181.93
CA ASN A 290 58.37 29.51 182.85
C ASN A 290 57.40 29.41 184.04
N ALA A 291 56.14 29.00 183.82
CA ALA A 291 55.18 28.77 184.90
C ALA A 291 55.63 27.64 185.84
N ILE A 292 56.21 26.56 185.30
CA ILE A 292 56.80 25.46 186.08
C ILE A 292 57.96 25.97 186.94
N LYS A 293 58.91 26.74 186.36
CA LYS A 293 60.02 27.35 187.11
C LYS A 293 59.53 28.21 188.27
N ILE A 294 58.56 29.10 188.02
CA ILE A 294 57.92 29.93 189.06
C ILE A 294 57.30 29.06 190.18
N SER A 295 56.62 27.96 189.83
CA SER A 295 56.01 27.06 190.82
C SER A 295 57.02 26.24 191.64
N GLN A 296 58.22 26.00 191.10
CA GLN A 296 59.28 25.21 191.72
C GLN A 296 60.25 26.04 192.58
N GLY A 297 60.11 27.37 192.62
CA GLY A 297 60.95 28.25 193.44
C GLY A 297 62.38 28.47 192.90
N ILE A 298 62.58 28.27 191.59
CA ILE A 298 63.82 28.53 190.84
C ILE A 298 63.57 29.68 189.85
#